data_AF-A0A350YEF6-F1
#
_entry.id   AF-A0A350YEF6-F1
#
_cell.length_a   1.000
_cell.length_b   1.000
_cell.length_c   1.000
_cell.angle_alpha   90.00
_cell.angle_beta   90.00
_cell.angle_gamma   90.00
#
_symmetry.space_group_name_H-M   'P 1'
#
loop_
_entity.id
_entity.type
_entity.pdbx_description
1 polymer ?
#
loop_
_entity_poly.entity_id
_entity_poly.type
_entity_poly.pdbx_seq_one_letter_code
_entity_poly.pdbx_strand_id
1 'polypeptide(L)'
;MDINQLLLWIVCTSCILNIIVGIRRVGMRHSAMYIRSWIWVAGFILVATATAYFLIPAKAGLIAGGLWGIFMLVPILGFRLVNQLAIAERFGAASQLGNILYWLHPIESWHQYSNLLWALELIKQGATEQAERIINRYKSTNSFLSRQTMATLYQMEGRWQDLLEWIDTELPQRILQTDPNLVIYYLRALGETGQLNRLLQELKRFELILEQTDTGVNQNMGRLFAFAFCGQKEQLIRLFKGALAFYPSHTRQFWLATVNWTAGDKELARQQFLALSNTSSLFYQNAIQKRLYESLIDPRRVLTPESRQILSRLAVDLQHQVRYSGRDRFMGAKAYGTWAIIGLNVLMFIAEVKLGGSQNIYTLYRLGALVPKDVFNGDWWRLFASTFLHFGFLHLLMNMFGLYILGPFVEYALGIGQYLLLYLTTGIGSMLVVCWATELGYSQADFVVGASGCVMGIVGATAAILLRGWYQEKSRAASKRLQFILFVIAFQVVFDLSNPEISFTGHTAGLIIGFVVGSLLKADWQGQ
;
A
#
# COMPACT_ATOMS: atom_id res chain seq x y z
N MET A 1 1.35 24.79 16.16
CA MET A 1 2.14 23.66 15.61
C MET A 1 3.22 24.12 14.62
N ASP A 2 4.48 23.94 15.02
CA ASP A 2 5.68 24.27 14.25
C ASP A 2 6.08 23.11 13.31
N ILE A 3 6.41 23.43 12.04
CA ILE A 3 6.84 22.45 11.03
C ILE A 3 8.14 21.75 11.43
N ASN A 4 9.04 22.46 12.13
CA ASN A 4 10.31 21.92 12.58
C ASN A 4 10.07 20.78 13.59
N GLN A 5 9.17 20.98 14.56
CA GLN A 5 8.78 19.93 15.51
C GLN A 5 8.08 18.74 14.85
N LEU A 6 7.16 18.99 13.90
CA LEU A 6 6.47 17.92 13.18
C LEU A 6 7.45 17.03 12.41
N LEU A 7 8.42 17.63 11.71
CA LEU A 7 9.42 16.89 10.96
C LEU A 7 10.32 16.06 11.88
N LEU A 8 10.69 16.58 13.06
CA LEU A 8 11.43 15.79 14.05
C LEU A 8 10.64 14.54 14.48
N TRP A 9 9.35 14.67 14.76
CA TRP A 9 8.48 13.53 15.07
C TRP A 9 8.43 12.50 13.94
N ILE A 10 8.13 12.94 12.71
CA ILE A 10 8.02 12.04 11.56
C ILE A 10 9.33 11.30 11.33
N VAL A 11 10.45 12.02 11.32
CA VAL A 11 11.77 11.45 11.00
C VAL A 11 12.23 10.50 12.11
N CYS A 12 12.17 10.92 13.38
CA CYS A 12 12.62 10.09 14.49
C CYS A 12 11.78 8.83 14.62
N THR A 13 10.45 8.94 14.59
CA THR A 13 9.57 7.77 14.67
C THR A 13 9.77 6.84 13.48
N SER A 14 9.85 7.36 12.25
CA SER A 14 10.10 6.55 11.05
C SER A 14 11.41 5.79 11.13
N CYS A 15 12.51 6.45 11.52
CA CYS A 15 13.83 5.84 11.61
C CYS A 15 13.91 4.81 12.75
N ILE A 16 13.39 5.12 13.94
CA ILE A 16 13.35 4.19 15.07
C ILE A 16 12.54 2.94 14.73
N LEU A 17 11.36 3.09 14.13
CA LEU A 17 10.55 1.95 13.70
C LEU A 17 11.26 1.12 12.64
N ASN A 18 11.92 1.75 11.67
CA ASN A 18 12.71 1.04 10.67
C ASN A 18 13.82 0.20 11.32
N ILE A 19 14.52 0.77 12.32
CA ILE A 19 15.55 0.04 13.07
C ILE A 19 14.95 -1.12 13.86
N ILE A 20 13.86 -0.92 14.61
CA ILE A 20 13.22 -1.97 15.41
C ILE A 20 12.72 -3.12 14.51
N VAL A 21 12.01 -2.79 13.44
CA VAL A 21 11.51 -3.78 12.47
C VAL A 21 12.69 -4.46 11.77
N GLY A 22 13.72 -3.69 11.43
CA GLY A 22 14.95 -4.17 10.82
C GLY A 22 15.65 -5.21 11.69
N ILE A 23 15.92 -4.90 12.96
CA ILE A 23 16.57 -5.82 13.91
C ILE A 23 15.78 -7.11 14.06
N ARG A 24 14.45 -7.03 14.21
CA ARG A 24 13.57 -8.22 14.27
C ARG A 24 13.65 -9.06 13.00
N ARG A 25 13.81 -8.44 11.84
CA ARG A 25 13.92 -9.12 10.54
C ARG A 25 15.34 -9.62 10.22
N VAL A 26 16.40 -8.99 10.74
CA VAL A 26 17.82 -9.41 10.53
C VAL A 26 18.09 -10.78 11.16
N GLY A 27 17.35 -11.16 12.20
CA GLY A 27 17.37 -12.53 12.74
C GLY A 27 16.98 -13.62 11.71
N MET A 28 16.33 -13.24 10.61
CA MET A 28 15.97 -14.11 9.49
C MET A 28 17.06 -14.01 8.40
N ARG A 29 17.93 -15.03 8.32
CA ARG A 29 19.27 -15.02 7.69
C ARG A 29 19.41 -14.58 6.22
N HIS A 30 18.33 -14.45 5.43
CA HIS A 30 18.46 -14.28 3.97
C HIS A 30 18.28 -12.85 3.42
N SER A 31 17.81 -11.91 4.24
CA SER A 31 17.65 -10.49 3.84
C SER A 31 18.57 -9.54 4.64
N ALA A 32 19.53 -10.10 5.39
CA ALA A 32 20.30 -9.37 6.38
C ALA A 32 21.07 -8.17 5.80
N MET A 33 21.62 -8.29 4.58
CA MET A 33 22.40 -7.20 3.98
C MET A 33 21.52 -6.03 3.51
N TYR A 34 20.39 -6.32 2.87
CA TYR A 34 19.38 -5.32 2.50
C TYR A 34 18.86 -4.59 3.75
N ILE A 35 18.45 -5.35 4.77
CA ILE A 35 17.88 -4.78 5.99
C ILE A 35 18.93 -3.96 6.77
N ARG A 36 20.18 -4.45 6.85
CA ARG A 36 21.28 -3.72 7.50
C ARG A 36 21.52 -2.36 6.85
N SER A 37 21.44 -2.27 5.52
CA SER A 37 21.65 -1.00 4.81
C SER A 37 20.61 0.06 5.22
N TRP A 38 19.35 -0.33 5.36
CA TRP A 38 18.29 0.56 5.86
C TRP A 38 18.47 0.95 7.33
N ILE A 39 18.93 0.03 8.18
CA ILE A 39 19.27 0.32 9.59
C ILE A 39 20.39 1.36 9.66
N TRP A 40 21.44 1.21 8.84
CA TRP A 40 22.55 2.17 8.79
C TRP A 40 22.10 3.56 8.36
N VAL A 41 21.30 3.66 7.30
CA VAL A 41 20.76 4.94 6.82
C VAL A 41 19.87 5.59 7.87
N ALA A 42 18.97 4.82 8.50
CA ALA A 42 18.14 5.31 9.59
C ALA A 42 18.97 5.79 10.79
N GLY A 43 20.00 5.04 11.17
CA GLY A 43 20.93 5.41 12.24
C GLY A 43 21.71 6.69 11.93
N PHE A 44 22.22 6.83 10.70
CA PHE A 44 22.88 8.04 10.24
C PHE A 44 21.96 9.27 10.32
N ILE A 45 20.72 9.15 9.85
CA ILE A 45 19.72 10.23 9.93
C ILE A 45 19.45 10.61 11.39
N LEU A 46 19.31 9.64 12.30
CA LEU A 46 19.09 9.91 13.73
C LEU A 46 20.26 10.63 14.38
N VAL A 47 21.50 10.22 14.10
CA VAL A 47 22.71 10.90 14.62
C VAL A 47 22.78 12.33 14.08
N ALA A 48 22.60 12.52 12.77
CA ALA A 48 22.60 13.85 12.17
C ALA A 48 21.47 14.73 12.72
N THR A 49 20.30 14.16 12.97
CA THR A 49 19.15 14.85 13.59
C THR A 49 19.48 15.26 15.02
N ALA A 50 20.08 14.38 15.83
CA ALA A 50 20.49 14.69 17.20
C ALA A 50 21.55 15.80 17.21
N THR A 51 22.58 15.70 16.36
CA THR A 51 23.61 16.75 16.22
C THR A 51 22.99 18.08 15.81
N ALA A 52 22.11 18.10 14.81
CA ALA A 52 21.41 19.32 14.39
C ALA A 52 20.52 19.89 15.50
N TYR A 53 19.88 19.04 16.30
CA TYR A 53 19.08 19.45 17.44
C TYR A 53 19.90 20.14 18.53
N PHE A 54 21.12 19.65 18.82
CA PHE A 54 22.02 20.30 19.78
C PHE A 54 22.66 21.58 19.25
N LEU A 55 23.03 21.63 17.97
CA LEU A 55 23.76 22.77 17.41
C LEU A 55 22.84 23.90 16.91
N ILE A 56 21.74 23.55 16.24
CA ILE A 56 20.83 24.51 15.59
C ILE A 56 19.37 24.05 15.78
N PRO A 57 18.83 24.07 17.02
CA PRO A 57 17.51 23.51 17.33
C PRO A 57 16.38 24.03 16.44
N ALA A 58 16.43 25.33 16.08
CA ALA A 58 15.42 26.00 15.26
C ALA A 58 15.31 25.48 13.82
N LYS A 59 16.33 24.76 13.31
CA LYS A 59 16.35 24.19 11.94
C LYS A 59 16.49 22.67 11.92
N ALA A 60 16.60 22.03 13.09
CA ALA A 60 16.95 20.61 13.20
C ALA A 60 15.96 19.70 12.45
N GLY A 61 14.66 19.95 12.57
CA GLY A 61 13.61 19.22 11.86
C GLY A 61 13.62 19.43 10.36
N LEU A 62 13.91 20.65 9.87
CA LEU A 62 14.05 20.90 8.43
C LEU A 62 15.24 20.13 7.85
N ILE A 63 16.38 20.13 8.54
CA ILE A 63 17.58 19.38 8.16
C ILE A 63 17.28 17.87 8.17
N ALA A 64 16.70 17.37 9.26
CA ALA A 64 16.29 15.98 9.42
C ALA A 64 15.32 15.53 8.31
N GLY A 65 14.31 16.36 8.01
CA GLY A 65 13.33 16.13 6.96
C GLY A 65 13.96 16.07 5.58
N GLY A 66 14.91 16.96 5.28
CA GLY A 66 15.66 16.95 4.02
C GLY A 66 16.50 15.68 3.85
N LEU A 67 17.26 15.29 4.89
CA LEU A 67 18.04 14.05 4.89
C LEU A 67 17.14 12.82 4.73
N TRP A 68 16.04 12.75 5.49
CA TRP A 68 15.07 11.67 5.38
C TRP A 68 14.44 11.60 3.98
N GLY A 69 14.07 12.74 3.39
CA GLY A 69 13.55 12.79 2.03
C GLY A 69 14.54 12.23 1.00
N ILE A 70 15.80 12.67 1.06
CA ILE A 70 16.86 12.27 0.12
C ILE A 70 17.26 10.81 0.29
N PHE A 71 17.48 10.35 1.52
CA PHE A 71 18.08 9.03 1.78
C PHE A 71 17.05 7.92 2.03
N MET A 72 15.80 8.25 2.36
CA MET A 72 14.75 7.25 2.56
C MET A 72 13.70 7.33 1.47
N LEU A 73 13.05 8.49 1.30
CA LEU A 73 11.89 8.61 0.43
C LEU A 73 12.26 8.46 -1.06
N VAL A 74 13.29 9.16 -1.52
CA VAL A 74 13.72 9.11 -2.94
C VAL A 74 14.14 7.70 -3.36
N PRO A 75 14.99 6.95 -2.63
CA PRO A 75 15.30 5.56 -2.96
C PRO A 75 14.07 4.64 -3.00
N ILE A 76 13.15 4.77 -2.05
CA ILE A 76 11.91 3.96 -2.02
C ILE A 76 11.05 4.22 -3.27
N LEU A 77 10.81 5.49 -3.59
CA LEU A 77 10.00 5.88 -4.75
C LEU A 77 10.70 5.57 -6.07
N GLY A 78 12.00 5.84 -6.15
CA GLY A 78 12.83 5.55 -7.31
C GLY A 78 12.85 4.07 -7.63
N PHE A 79 13.03 3.20 -6.63
CA PHE A 79 13.03 1.75 -6.87
C PHE A 79 11.65 1.21 -7.28
N ARG A 80 10.56 1.83 -6.80
CA ARG A 80 9.21 1.53 -7.33
C ARG A 80 9.12 1.85 -8.82
N LEU A 81 9.68 2.98 -9.26
CA LEU A 81 9.72 3.35 -10.67
C LEU A 81 10.62 2.42 -11.50
N VAL A 82 11.77 2.01 -10.98
CA VAL A 82 12.64 0.98 -11.61
C VAL A 82 11.84 -0.30 -11.88
N ASN A 83 11.09 -0.79 -10.87
CA ASN A 83 10.26 -1.98 -11.04
C ASN A 83 9.14 -1.78 -12.07
N GLN A 84 8.48 -0.61 -12.08
CA GLN A 84 7.46 -0.29 -13.08
C GLN A 84 8.02 -0.28 -14.50
N LEU A 85 9.20 0.31 -14.70
CA LEU A 85 9.89 0.31 -15.99
C LEU A 85 10.30 -1.10 -16.42
N ALA A 86 10.80 -1.92 -15.49
CA ALA A 86 11.15 -3.31 -15.75
C ALA A 86 9.92 -4.15 -16.15
N ILE A 87 8.78 -3.97 -15.45
CA ILE A 87 7.50 -4.62 -15.80
C ILE A 87 6.99 -4.16 -17.18
N ALA A 88 7.24 -2.90 -17.54
CA ALA A 88 6.93 -2.37 -18.87
C ALA A 88 7.97 -2.75 -19.95
N GLU A 89 8.92 -3.63 -19.62
CA GLU A 89 10.02 -4.07 -20.51
C GLU A 89 10.85 -2.92 -21.09
N ARG A 90 10.96 -1.81 -20.32
CA ARG A 90 11.86 -0.67 -20.59
C ARG A 90 13.15 -0.85 -19.80
N PHE A 91 13.85 -1.95 -20.06
CA PHE A 91 14.96 -2.41 -19.22
C PHE A 91 16.15 -1.44 -19.19
N GLY A 92 16.52 -0.84 -20.33
CA GLY A 92 17.58 0.17 -20.38
C GLY A 92 17.33 1.36 -19.45
N ALA A 93 16.12 1.93 -19.49
CA ALA A 93 15.73 3.04 -18.61
C ALA A 93 15.69 2.61 -17.12
N ALA A 94 15.19 1.40 -16.84
CA ALA A 94 15.16 0.84 -15.49
C ALA A 94 16.58 0.65 -14.92
N SER A 95 17.51 0.15 -15.73
CA SER A 95 18.92 -0.05 -15.38
C SER A 95 19.62 1.28 -15.09
N GLN A 96 19.47 2.28 -15.96
CA GLN A 96 20.05 3.62 -15.76
C GLN A 96 19.57 4.26 -14.46
N LEU A 97 18.26 4.22 -14.20
CA LEU A 97 17.69 4.76 -12.97
C LEU A 97 18.19 4.00 -11.74
N GLY A 98 18.25 2.66 -11.78
CA GLY A 98 18.78 1.85 -10.69
C GLY A 98 20.23 2.19 -10.35
N ASN A 99 21.07 2.42 -11.35
CA ASN A 99 22.46 2.86 -11.17
C ASN A 99 22.58 4.26 -10.55
N ILE A 100 21.68 5.19 -10.90
CA ILE A 100 21.62 6.51 -10.27
C ILE A 100 21.23 6.39 -8.79
N LEU A 101 20.20 5.57 -8.48
CA LEU A 101 19.70 5.41 -7.11
C LEU A 101 20.70 4.72 -6.18
N TYR A 102 21.61 3.91 -6.72
CA TYR A 102 22.68 3.28 -5.95
C TYR A 102 23.59 4.30 -5.24
N TRP A 103 23.81 5.48 -5.84
CA TRP A 103 24.57 6.56 -5.21
C TRP A 103 23.87 7.15 -3.98
N LEU A 104 22.53 7.13 -3.96
CA LEU A 104 21.73 7.65 -2.85
C LEU A 104 21.54 6.62 -1.74
N HIS A 105 21.67 5.33 -2.03
CA HIS A 105 21.51 4.28 -1.04
C HIS A 105 22.38 3.06 -1.38
N PRO A 106 23.29 2.63 -0.49
CA PRO A 106 24.32 1.63 -0.78
C PRO A 106 23.78 0.18 -0.72
N ILE A 107 22.68 -0.12 -1.42
CA ILE A 107 22.17 -1.50 -1.53
C ILE A 107 22.87 -2.20 -2.69
N GLU A 108 23.78 -3.13 -2.37
CA GLU A 108 24.53 -3.90 -3.37
C GLU A 108 23.62 -4.68 -4.34
N SER A 109 22.51 -5.24 -3.83
CA SER A 109 21.57 -6.00 -4.65
C SER A 109 20.86 -5.15 -5.72
N TRP A 110 20.80 -3.82 -5.56
CA TRP A 110 20.18 -2.93 -6.55
C TRP A 110 21.10 -2.68 -7.75
N HIS A 111 22.40 -2.53 -7.51
CA HIS A 111 23.37 -2.44 -8.60
C HIS A 111 23.40 -3.75 -9.40
N GLN A 112 23.43 -4.88 -8.70
CA GLN A 112 23.34 -6.21 -9.30
C GLN A 112 22.05 -6.38 -10.14
N TYR A 113 20.89 -5.97 -9.61
CA TYR A 113 19.63 -5.98 -10.36
C TYR A 113 19.66 -5.07 -11.59
N SER A 114 20.29 -3.90 -11.49
CA SER A 114 20.46 -2.97 -12.62
C SER A 114 21.30 -3.57 -13.75
N ASN A 115 22.33 -4.35 -13.42
CA ASN A 115 23.12 -5.08 -14.42
C ASN A 115 22.33 -6.20 -15.10
N LEU A 116 21.47 -6.91 -14.35
CA LEU A 116 20.57 -7.89 -14.94
C LEU A 116 19.57 -7.24 -15.91
N LEU A 117 18.99 -6.09 -15.54
CA LEU A 117 18.11 -5.33 -16.43
C LEU A 117 18.86 -4.90 -17.70
N TRP A 118 20.12 -4.47 -17.59
CA TRP A 118 20.93 -4.16 -18.77
C TRP A 118 21.16 -5.39 -19.67
N ALA A 119 21.42 -6.56 -19.08
CA ALA A 119 21.54 -7.80 -19.87
C ALA A 119 20.24 -8.13 -20.62
N LEU A 120 19.07 -7.93 -20.01
CA LEU A 120 17.78 -8.11 -20.69
C LEU A 120 17.57 -7.11 -21.84
N GLU A 121 18.02 -5.86 -21.68
CA GLU A 121 18.02 -4.87 -22.75
C GLU A 121 18.91 -5.31 -23.92
N LEU A 122 20.13 -5.79 -23.64
CA LEU A 122 21.04 -6.31 -24.66
C LEU A 122 20.44 -7.49 -25.42
N ILE A 123 19.77 -8.43 -24.73
CA ILE A 123 19.06 -9.54 -25.40
C ILE A 123 17.97 -9.00 -26.33
N LYS A 124 17.17 -8.02 -25.86
CA LYS A 124 16.13 -7.38 -26.67
C LYS A 124 16.69 -6.70 -27.92
N GLN A 125 17.92 -6.19 -27.86
CA GLN A 125 18.65 -5.57 -28.98
C GLN A 125 19.39 -6.59 -29.87
N GLY A 126 19.35 -7.89 -29.55
CA GLY A 126 20.06 -8.95 -30.28
C GLY A 126 21.54 -9.09 -29.92
N ALA A 127 22.05 -8.37 -28.92
CA ALA A 127 23.44 -8.43 -28.46
C ALA A 127 23.66 -9.55 -27.42
N THR A 128 23.40 -10.79 -27.83
CA THR A 128 23.34 -11.97 -26.94
C THR A 128 24.67 -12.30 -26.25
N GLU A 129 25.81 -12.27 -26.97
CA GLU A 129 27.12 -12.57 -26.37
C GLU A 129 27.48 -11.63 -25.21
N GLN A 130 27.15 -10.34 -25.34
CA GLN A 130 27.42 -9.35 -24.29
C GLN A 130 26.52 -9.59 -23.06
N ALA A 131 25.26 -9.91 -23.30
CA ALA A 131 24.32 -10.27 -22.24
C ALA A 131 24.78 -11.52 -21.48
N GLU A 132 25.23 -12.55 -22.19
CA GLU A 132 25.73 -13.79 -21.59
C GLU A 132 26.93 -13.56 -20.68
N ARG A 133 27.87 -12.69 -21.07
CA ARG A 133 29.02 -12.34 -20.20
C ARG A 133 28.58 -11.73 -18.87
N ILE A 134 27.52 -10.91 -18.87
CA ILE A 134 26.96 -10.31 -17.65
C ILE A 134 26.26 -11.39 -16.83
N ILE A 135 25.39 -12.18 -17.46
CA ILE A 135 24.59 -13.21 -16.80
C ILE A 135 25.46 -14.32 -16.18
N ASN A 136 26.51 -14.76 -16.88
CA ASN A 136 27.40 -15.83 -16.43
C ASN A 136 28.19 -15.44 -15.16
N ARG A 137 28.41 -14.15 -14.91
CA ARG A 137 28.99 -13.67 -13.63
C ARG A 137 28.10 -13.95 -12.43
N TYR A 138 26.80 -14.04 -12.65
CA TYR A 138 25.82 -14.23 -11.59
C TYR A 138 25.43 -15.70 -11.42
N LYS A 139 25.41 -16.49 -12.51
CA LYS A 139 25.05 -17.92 -12.51
C LYS A 139 25.85 -18.78 -11.51
N SER A 140 27.14 -18.50 -11.31
CA SER A 140 28.04 -19.32 -10.49
C SER A 140 27.88 -19.13 -8.98
N THR A 141 27.03 -18.20 -8.53
CA THR A 141 26.76 -17.96 -7.11
C THR A 141 25.42 -18.55 -6.72
N ASN A 142 25.26 -19.21 -5.56
CA ASN A 142 23.91 -19.54 -5.04
C ASN A 142 23.27 -18.30 -4.35
N SER A 143 23.39 -17.15 -5.00
CA SER A 143 22.85 -15.87 -4.52
C SER A 143 21.39 -15.71 -4.94
N PHE A 144 20.68 -14.80 -4.27
CA PHE A 144 19.32 -14.41 -4.66
C PHE A 144 19.26 -13.97 -6.14
N LEU A 145 20.20 -13.14 -6.58
CA LEU A 145 20.23 -12.63 -7.95
C LEU A 145 20.48 -13.75 -8.97
N SER A 146 21.36 -14.71 -8.64
CA SER A 146 21.60 -15.87 -9.52
C SER A 146 20.31 -16.65 -9.77
N ARG A 147 19.55 -16.94 -8.71
CA ARG A 147 18.27 -17.65 -8.84
C ARG A 147 17.26 -16.88 -9.66
N GLN A 148 17.16 -15.57 -9.43
CA GLN A 148 16.29 -14.70 -10.23
C GLN A 148 16.69 -14.67 -11.70
N THR A 149 17.99 -14.64 -11.98
CA THR A 149 18.56 -14.67 -13.33
C THR A 149 18.21 -15.98 -14.03
N MET A 150 18.49 -17.12 -13.39
CA MET A 150 18.16 -18.45 -13.91
C MET A 150 16.67 -18.59 -14.20
N ALA A 151 15.80 -18.22 -13.25
CA ALA A 151 14.35 -18.29 -13.44
C ALA A 151 13.85 -17.40 -14.58
N THR A 152 14.45 -16.22 -14.76
CA THR A 152 14.13 -15.30 -15.86
C THR A 152 14.53 -15.89 -17.22
N LEU A 153 15.69 -16.53 -17.32
CA LEU A 153 16.12 -17.20 -18.57
C LEU A 153 15.18 -18.33 -18.96
N TYR A 154 14.87 -19.24 -18.03
CA TYR A 154 13.94 -20.33 -18.31
C TYR A 154 12.57 -19.82 -18.74
N GLN A 155 12.08 -18.73 -18.13
CA GLN A 155 10.84 -18.07 -18.55
C GLN A 155 10.92 -17.54 -19.98
N MET A 156 12.01 -16.84 -20.33
CA MET A 156 12.20 -16.28 -21.67
C MET A 156 12.26 -17.38 -22.73
N GLU A 157 12.97 -18.46 -22.45
CA GLU A 157 13.10 -19.63 -23.33
C GLU A 157 11.83 -20.50 -23.35
N GLY A 158 10.85 -20.26 -22.47
CA GLY A 158 9.64 -21.07 -22.34
C GLY A 158 9.89 -22.48 -21.78
N ARG A 159 11.06 -22.70 -21.17
CA ARG A 159 11.53 -23.98 -20.61
C ARG A 159 11.03 -24.19 -19.18
N TRP A 160 9.71 -24.24 -19.04
CA TRP A 160 9.04 -24.33 -17.74
C TRP A 160 9.28 -25.65 -17.02
N GLN A 161 9.45 -26.75 -17.76
CA GLN A 161 9.74 -28.07 -17.17
C GLN A 161 11.14 -28.07 -16.54
N ASP A 162 12.13 -27.57 -17.27
CA ASP A 162 13.52 -27.48 -16.80
C ASP A 162 13.64 -26.53 -15.60
N LEU A 163 12.83 -25.46 -15.54
CA LEU A 163 12.73 -24.61 -14.37
C LEU A 163 12.23 -25.38 -13.13
N LEU A 164 11.21 -26.22 -13.30
CA LEU A 164 10.71 -27.05 -12.19
C LEU A 164 11.76 -28.06 -11.74
N GLU A 165 12.41 -28.74 -12.69
CA GLU A 165 13.47 -29.69 -12.42
C GLU A 165 14.64 -29.04 -11.68
N TRP A 166 15.12 -27.88 -12.15
CA TRP A 166 16.17 -27.10 -11.51
C TRP A 166 15.78 -26.71 -10.06
N ILE A 167 14.55 -26.23 -9.84
CA ILE A 167 14.07 -25.89 -8.49
C ILE A 167 13.97 -27.12 -7.59
N ASP A 168 13.44 -28.23 -8.10
CA ASP A 168 13.17 -29.44 -7.31
C ASP A 168 14.46 -30.24 -7.00
N THR A 169 15.48 -30.15 -7.86
CA THR A 169 16.70 -30.99 -7.77
C THR A 169 17.93 -30.22 -7.29
N GLU A 170 18.16 -29.00 -7.76
CA GLU A 170 19.40 -28.26 -7.48
C GLU A 170 19.28 -27.30 -6.29
N LEU A 171 18.06 -26.95 -5.89
CA LEU A 171 17.82 -26.02 -4.79
C LEU A 171 17.36 -26.74 -3.52
N PRO A 172 17.96 -26.42 -2.35
CA PRO A 172 17.42 -26.83 -1.07
C PRO A 172 15.97 -26.34 -0.88
N GLN A 173 15.06 -27.21 -0.43
CA GLN A 173 13.63 -26.87 -0.27
C GLN A 173 13.36 -25.63 0.59
N ARG A 174 14.26 -25.31 1.54
CA ARG A 174 14.18 -24.10 2.38
C ARG A 174 14.25 -22.80 1.58
N ILE A 175 14.78 -22.81 0.36
CA ILE A 175 14.91 -21.61 -0.48
C ILE A 175 13.53 -21.07 -0.85
N LEU A 176 12.59 -21.94 -1.27
CA LEU A 176 11.22 -21.49 -1.59
C LEU A 176 10.49 -20.91 -0.37
N GLN A 177 10.88 -21.30 0.85
CA GLN A 177 10.34 -20.74 2.10
C GLN A 177 10.96 -19.40 2.48
N THR A 178 11.92 -18.90 1.70
CA THR A 178 12.66 -17.66 2.02
C THR A 178 12.81 -16.71 0.84
N ASP A 179 12.51 -17.18 -0.38
CA ASP A 179 12.61 -16.42 -1.63
C ASP A 179 11.23 -16.28 -2.30
N PRO A 180 10.43 -15.27 -1.91
CA PRO A 180 9.07 -15.12 -2.43
C PRO A 180 9.03 -14.77 -3.92
N ASN A 181 10.13 -14.27 -4.50
CA ASN A 181 10.19 -14.00 -5.94
C ASN A 181 10.34 -15.29 -6.72
N LEU A 182 11.23 -16.19 -6.28
CA LEU A 182 11.38 -17.51 -6.90
C LEU A 182 10.09 -18.33 -6.83
N VAL A 183 9.34 -18.23 -5.73
CA VAL A 183 8.02 -18.88 -5.61
C VAL A 183 7.08 -18.46 -6.75
N ILE A 184 7.09 -17.21 -7.20
CA ILE A 184 6.23 -16.76 -8.30
C ILE A 184 6.60 -17.44 -9.62
N TYR A 185 7.89 -17.61 -9.90
CA TYR A 185 8.34 -18.37 -11.08
C TYR A 185 7.93 -19.84 -10.96
N TYR A 186 8.12 -20.45 -9.79
CA TYR A 186 7.72 -21.83 -9.50
C TYR A 186 6.21 -22.04 -9.71
N LEU A 187 5.36 -21.18 -9.15
CA LEU A 187 3.90 -21.24 -9.33
C LEU A 187 3.51 -21.06 -10.80
N ARG A 188 4.13 -20.12 -11.53
CA ARG A 188 3.87 -19.99 -12.96
C ARG A 188 4.24 -21.26 -13.72
N ALA A 189 5.41 -21.83 -13.43
CA ALA A 189 5.88 -23.04 -14.10
C ALA A 189 4.94 -24.25 -13.87
N LEU A 190 4.39 -24.40 -12.65
CA LEU A 190 3.36 -25.42 -12.38
C LEU A 190 2.10 -25.20 -13.22
N GLY A 191 1.68 -23.95 -13.41
CA GLY A 191 0.55 -23.62 -14.28
C GLY A 191 0.82 -23.89 -15.77
N GLU A 192 1.97 -23.45 -16.29
CA GLU A 192 2.37 -23.61 -17.70
C GLU A 192 2.63 -25.08 -18.07
N THR A 193 3.00 -25.93 -17.09
CA THR A 193 3.14 -27.39 -17.26
C THR A 193 1.87 -28.17 -16.92
N GLY A 194 0.78 -27.48 -16.54
CA GLY A 194 -0.52 -28.09 -16.32
C GLY A 194 -0.69 -28.81 -14.97
N GLN A 195 0.24 -28.68 -14.04
CA GLN A 195 0.17 -29.25 -12.68
C GLN A 195 -0.76 -28.45 -11.75
N LEU A 196 -2.03 -28.27 -12.14
CA LEU A 196 -2.96 -27.31 -11.52
C LEU A 196 -3.27 -27.59 -10.05
N ASN A 197 -3.36 -28.86 -9.64
CA ASN A 197 -3.58 -29.21 -8.23
C ASN A 197 -2.35 -28.85 -7.37
N ARG A 198 -1.14 -29.15 -7.86
CA ARG A 198 0.11 -28.79 -7.19
C ARG A 198 0.27 -27.27 -7.12
N LEU A 199 -0.08 -26.53 -8.19
CA LEU A 199 -0.12 -25.07 -8.20
C LEU A 199 -0.94 -24.51 -7.02
N LEU A 200 -2.16 -24.99 -6.83
CA LEU A 200 -3.06 -24.49 -5.78
C LEU A 200 -2.59 -24.90 -4.38
N GLN A 201 -2.09 -26.11 -4.21
CA GLN A 201 -1.53 -26.59 -2.94
C GLN A 201 -0.27 -25.80 -2.54
N GLU A 202 0.65 -25.58 -3.48
CA GLU A 202 1.87 -24.80 -3.23
C GLU A 202 1.57 -23.31 -3.03
N LEU A 203 0.59 -22.74 -3.73
CA LEU A 203 0.13 -21.38 -3.47
C LEU A 203 -0.44 -21.23 -2.04
N LYS A 204 -1.19 -22.22 -1.56
CA LYS A 204 -1.67 -22.27 -0.16
C LYS A 204 -0.49 -22.42 0.81
N ARG A 205 0.48 -23.28 0.51
CA ARG A 205 1.69 -23.51 1.33
C ARG A 205 2.52 -22.23 1.50
N PHE A 206 2.74 -21.50 0.41
CA PHE A 206 3.58 -20.29 0.39
C PHE A 206 2.79 -18.99 0.60
N GLU A 207 1.51 -19.05 0.92
CA GLU A 207 0.65 -17.87 1.07
C GLU A 207 1.25 -16.84 2.04
N LEU A 208 1.77 -17.30 3.18
CA LEU A 208 2.29 -16.43 4.23
C LEU A 208 3.56 -15.68 3.81
N ILE A 209 4.49 -16.31 3.10
CA ILE A 209 5.70 -15.64 2.62
C ILE A 209 5.37 -14.65 1.48
N LEU A 210 4.44 -15.01 0.59
CA LEU A 210 3.99 -14.12 -0.48
C LEU A 210 3.29 -12.88 0.07
N GLU A 211 2.54 -13.04 1.17
CA GLU A 211 1.88 -11.95 1.90
C GLU A 211 2.84 -11.02 2.64
N GLN A 212 4.01 -11.49 3.07
CA GLN A 212 4.98 -10.70 3.82
C GLN A 212 5.77 -9.71 2.94
N THR A 213 5.60 -9.76 1.62
CA THR A 213 6.21 -8.80 0.69
C THR A 213 5.53 -7.43 0.80
N ASP A 214 6.31 -6.35 0.95
CA ASP A 214 5.81 -5.01 1.31
C ASP A 214 4.74 -4.43 0.34
N THR A 215 4.69 -4.92 -0.90
CA THR A 215 3.76 -4.46 -1.94
C THR A 215 2.55 -5.37 -2.17
N GLY A 216 2.52 -6.60 -1.62
CA GLY A 216 1.46 -7.58 -1.90
C GLY A 216 1.39 -8.03 -3.37
N VAL A 217 2.34 -7.61 -4.21
CA VAL A 217 2.38 -7.92 -5.65
C VAL A 217 2.53 -9.42 -5.86
N ASN A 218 3.44 -10.07 -5.12
CA ASN A 218 3.69 -11.51 -5.28
C ASN A 218 2.44 -12.33 -4.94
N GLN A 219 1.73 -12.00 -3.85
CA GLN A 219 0.45 -12.65 -3.55
C GLN A 219 -0.56 -12.52 -4.70
N ASN A 220 -0.67 -11.32 -5.28
CA ASN A 220 -1.60 -11.07 -6.39
C ASN A 220 -1.15 -11.73 -7.70
N MET A 221 0.15 -11.89 -7.94
CA MET A 221 0.68 -12.68 -9.05
C MET A 221 0.36 -14.17 -8.90
N GLY A 222 0.53 -14.72 -7.70
CA GLY A 222 0.14 -16.11 -7.40
C GLY A 222 -1.36 -16.34 -7.67
N ARG A 223 -2.21 -15.40 -7.24
CA ARG A 223 -3.66 -15.42 -7.56
C ARG A 223 -3.94 -15.25 -9.05
N LEU A 224 -3.21 -14.39 -9.75
CA LEU A 224 -3.33 -14.23 -11.19
C LEU A 224 -3.09 -15.57 -11.89
N PHE A 225 -2.05 -16.32 -11.51
CA PHE A 225 -1.80 -17.64 -12.09
C PHE A 225 -2.92 -18.63 -11.75
N ALA A 226 -3.31 -18.72 -10.47
CA ALA A 226 -4.41 -19.58 -10.06
C ALA A 226 -5.71 -19.28 -10.84
N PHE A 227 -6.10 -18.01 -10.95
CA PHE A 227 -7.32 -17.62 -11.63
C PHE A 227 -7.23 -17.81 -13.15
N ALA A 228 -6.11 -17.45 -13.77
CA ALA A 228 -5.93 -17.60 -15.21
C ALA A 228 -5.89 -19.07 -15.65
N PHE A 229 -5.15 -19.93 -14.94
CA PHE A 229 -5.05 -21.35 -15.28
C PHE A 229 -6.30 -22.16 -14.88
N CYS A 230 -7.10 -21.69 -13.91
CA CYS A 230 -8.32 -22.35 -13.46
C CYS A 230 -9.63 -21.71 -13.96
N GLY A 231 -9.58 -20.84 -14.99
CA GLY A 231 -10.77 -20.31 -15.66
C GLY A 231 -11.60 -19.30 -14.86
N GLN A 232 -11.02 -18.62 -13.87
CA GLN A 232 -11.71 -17.64 -13.01
C GLN A 232 -11.64 -16.22 -13.61
N LYS A 233 -12.39 -16.02 -14.70
CA LYS A 233 -12.36 -14.79 -15.52
C LYS A 233 -12.67 -13.52 -14.73
N GLU A 234 -13.72 -13.54 -13.91
CA GLU A 234 -14.15 -12.36 -13.16
C GLU A 234 -13.10 -11.90 -12.14
N GLN A 235 -12.50 -12.86 -11.42
CA GLN A 235 -11.47 -12.62 -10.41
C GLN A 235 -10.20 -12.08 -11.07
N LEU A 236 -9.83 -12.59 -12.26
CA LEU A 236 -8.69 -12.07 -13.01
C LEU A 236 -8.93 -10.62 -13.49
N ILE A 237 -10.13 -10.32 -13.99
CA ILE A 237 -10.50 -8.94 -14.38
C ILE A 237 -10.43 -8.01 -13.17
N ARG A 238 -10.90 -8.45 -12.00
CA ARG A 238 -10.82 -7.68 -10.75
C ARG A 238 -9.37 -7.37 -10.37
N LEU A 239 -8.45 -8.35 -10.48
CA LEU A 239 -7.02 -8.11 -10.24
C LEU A 239 -6.46 -7.01 -11.16
N PHE A 240 -6.79 -7.05 -12.45
CA PHE A 240 -6.30 -6.06 -13.42
C PHE A 240 -6.96 -4.69 -13.34
N LYS A 241 -8.11 -4.56 -12.65
CA LYS A 241 -8.71 -3.27 -12.30
C LYS A 241 -8.14 -2.67 -11.01
N GLY A 242 -7.60 -3.52 -10.13
CA GLY A 242 -7.05 -3.12 -8.83
C GLY A 242 -5.54 -3.32 -8.77
N ALA A 243 -5.09 -4.19 -7.86
CA ALA A 243 -3.69 -4.36 -7.50
C ALA A 243 -2.71 -4.62 -8.67
N LEU A 244 -3.19 -5.15 -9.81
CA LEU A 244 -2.37 -5.47 -10.99
C LEU A 244 -2.66 -4.53 -12.18
N ALA A 245 -3.29 -3.37 -11.95
CA ALA A 245 -3.59 -2.39 -13.00
C ALA A 245 -2.34 -1.80 -13.68
N PHE A 246 -1.18 -1.85 -13.01
CA PHE A 246 0.08 -1.36 -13.54
C PHE A 246 0.65 -2.21 -14.69
N TYR A 247 0.14 -3.43 -14.90
CA TYR A 247 0.64 -4.27 -15.99
C TYR A 247 0.33 -3.67 -17.37
N PRO A 248 1.27 -3.74 -18.33
CA PRO A 248 1.05 -3.31 -19.71
C PRO A 248 -0.18 -3.97 -20.34
N SER A 249 -0.78 -3.29 -21.32
CA SER A 249 -1.98 -3.78 -22.03
C SER A 249 -1.77 -5.17 -22.62
N HIS A 250 -0.64 -5.43 -23.29
CA HIS A 250 -0.32 -6.71 -23.89
C HIS A 250 -0.21 -7.84 -22.85
N THR A 251 0.40 -7.56 -21.68
CA THR A 251 0.48 -8.53 -20.58
C THR A 251 -0.89 -8.87 -20.03
N ARG A 252 -1.76 -7.87 -19.84
CA ARG A 252 -3.14 -8.08 -19.38
C ARG A 252 -3.94 -8.89 -20.41
N GLN A 253 -3.81 -8.56 -21.69
CA GLN A 253 -4.46 -9.28 -22.78
C GLN A 253 -3.99 -10.74 -22.87
N PHE A 254 -2.69 -11.01 -22.67
CA PHE A 254 -2.15 -12.36 -22.66
C PHE A 254 -2.83 -13.23 -21.60
N TRP A 255 -2.92 -12.74 -20.36
CA TRP A 255 -3.56 -13.49 -19.27
C TRP A 255 -5.08 -13.57 -19.41
N LEU A 256 -5.72 -12.55 -19.99
CA LEU A 256 -7.15 -12.60 -20.34
C LEU A 256 -7.43 -13.66 -21.42
N ALA A 257 -6.55 -13.80 -22.41
CA ALA A 257 -6.63 -14.88 -23.39
C ALA A 257 -6.44 -16.25 -22.72
N THR A 258 -5.49 -16.38 -21.79
CA THR A 258 -5.32 -17.60 -20.99
C THR A 258 -6.61 -18.00 -20.27
N VAL A 259 -7.25 -17.05 -19.57
CA VAL A 259 -8.45 -17.36 -18.79
C VAL A 259 -9.66 -17.65 -19.66
N ASN A 260 -9.80 -16.99 -20.82
CA ASN A 260 -10.87 -17.30 -21.77
C ASN A 260 -10.71 -18.74 -22.28
N TRP A 261 -9.48 -19.16 -22.60
CA TRP A 261 -9.19 -20.53 -23.02
C TRP A 261 -9.58 -21.55 -21.95
N THR A 262 -9.12 -21.35 -20.71
CA THR A 262 -9.37 -22.29 -19.60
C THR A 262 -10.81 -22.25 -19.09
N ALA A 263 -11.54 -21.15 -19.32
CA ALA A 263 -12.99 -21.06 -19.10
C ALA A 263 -13.82 -21.76 -20.19
N GLY A 264 -13.20 -22.13 -21.32
CA GLY A 264 -13.82 -22.88 -22.42
C GLY A 264 -14.09 -22.08 -23.69
N ASP A 265 -13.81 -20.77 -23.70
CA ASP A 265 -13.96 -19.89 -24.86
C ASP A 265 -12.67 -19.88 -25.71
N LYS A 266 -12.38 -21.03 -26.31
CA LYS A 266 -11.11 -21.27 -27.02
C LYS A 266 -10.94 -20.42 -28.27
N GLU A 267 -12.03 -20.17 -29.01
CA GLU A 267 -11.97 -19.40 -30.25
C GLU A 267 -11.64 -17.93 -29.97
N LEU A 268 -12.30 -17.31 -28.98
CA LEU A 268 -11.96 -15.96 -28.53
C LEU A 268 -10.51 -15.89 -28.06
N ALA A 269 -10.07 -16.86 -27.25
CA ALA A 269 -8.71 -16.90 -26.76
C ALA A 269 -7.68 -17.01 -27.89
N ARG A 270 -7.95 -17.84 -28.92
CA ARG A 270 -7.08 -17.98 -30.09
C ARG A 270 -6.97 -16.68 -30.87
N GLN A 271 -8.09 -15.97 -31.10
CA GLN A 271 -8.09 -14.66 -31.73
C GLN A 271 -7.28 -13.63 -30.93
N GLN A 272 -7.39 -13.66 -29.60
CA GLN A 272 -6.61 -12.79 -28.72
C GLN A 272 -5.11 -13.10 -28.75
N PHE A 273 -4.71 -14.37 -28.78
CA PHE A 273 -3.30 -14.74 -28.94
C PHE A 273 -2.75 -14.36 -30.32
N LEU A 274 -3.53 -14.52 -31.38
CA LEU A 274 -3.14 -14.07 -32.73
C LEU A 274 -2.94 -12.56 -32.78
N ALA A 275 -3.81 -11.77 -32.15
CA ALA A 275 -3.66 -10.32 -32.05
C ALA A 275 -2.38 -9.91 -31.29
N LEU A 276 -1.90 -10.76 -30.37
CA LEU A 276 -0.68 -10.53 -29.59
C LEU A 276 0.59 -11.05 -30.27
N SER A 277 0.48 -11.83 -31.35
CA SER A 277 1.62 -12.51 -32.00
C SER A 277 2.73 -11.57 -32.48
N ASN A 278 2.36 -10.33 -32.84
CA ASN A 278 3.30 -9.28 -33.25
C ASN A 278 3.89 -8.48 -32.08
N THR A 279 3.60 -8.83 -30.83
CA THR A 279 4.15 -8.12 -29.66
C THR A 279 5.63 -8.44 -29.51
N SER A 280 6.47 -7.42 -29.38
CA SER A 280 7.92 -7.56 -29.13
C SER A 280 8.27 -7.90 -27.67
N SER A 281 7.40 -8.64 -26.97
CA SER A 281 7.59 -8.93 -25.53
C SER A 281 8.57 -10.07 -25.36
N LEU A 282 9.63 -9.82 -24.60
CA LEU A 282 10.69 -10.78 -24.30
C LEU A 282 10.17 -11.99 -23.49
N PHE A 283 9.10 -11.78 -22.71
CA PHE A 283 8.58 -12.76 -21.75
C PHE A 283 7.34 -13.54 -22.21
N TYR A 284 6.66 -13.04 -23.24
CA TYR A 284 5.39 -13.60 -23.68
C TYR A 284 5.42 -14.16 -25.09
N GLN A 285 6.40 -13.81 -25.93
CA GLN A 285 6.47 -14.28 -27.32
C GLN A 285 6.46 -15.81 -27.43
N ASN A 286 7.37 -16.51 -26.75
CA ASN A 286 7.42 -17.97 -26.77
C ASN A 286 6.17 -18.62 -26.16
N ALA A 287 5.60 -18.01 -25.11
CA ALA A 287 4.39 -18.51 -24.50
C ALA A 287 3.14 -18.32 -25.39
N ILE A 288 3.07 -17.23 -26.15
CA ILE A 288 2.01 -16.99 -27.14
C ILE A 288 2.10 -18.02 -28.26
N GLN A 289 3.30 -18.21 -28.83
CA GLN A 289 3.53 -19.21 -29.87
C GLN A 289 3.11 -20.59 -29.40
N LYS A 290 3.59 -21.02 -28.22
CA LYS A 290 3.22 -22.31 -27.64
C LYS A 290 1.70 -22.50 -27.52
N ARG A 291 0.94 -21.48 -27.07
CA ARG A 291 -0.52 -21.55 -26.91
C ARG A 291 -1.32 -21.53 -28.20
N LEU A 292 -0.71 -21.12 -29.31
CA LEU A 292 -1.33 -21.21 -30.64
C LEU A 292 -1.26 -22.64 -31.20
N TYR A 293 -0.28 -23.44 -30.78
CA TYR A 293 -0.06 -24.81 -31.27
C TYR A 293 -0.48 -25.89 -30.26
N GLU A 294 -0.37 -25.62 -28.96
CA GLU A 294 -0.67 -26.57 -27.89
C GLU A 294 -1.92 -26.15 -27.09
N SER A 295 -2.81 -27.10 -26.80
CA SER A 295 -3.98 -26.83 -25.96
C SER A 295 -3.62 -26.83 -24.49
N LEU A 296 -4.02 -25.79 -23.76
CA LEU A 296 -4.02 -25.80 -22.30
C LEU A 296 -4.96 -26.88 -21.76
N ILE A 297 -4.63 -27.39 -20.57
CA ILE A 297 -5.43 -28.37 -19.81
C ILE A 297 -6.77 -27.75 -19.42
N ASP A 298 -7.87 -28.51 -19.54
CA ASP A 298 -9.19 -28.10 -19.05
C ASP A 298 -9.25 -28.29 -17.52
N PRO A 299 -9.30 -27.19 -16.72
CA PRO A 299 -9.30 -27.29 -15.27
C PRO A 299 -10.51 -28.06 -14.71
N ARG A 300 -11.64 -28.10 -15.43
CA ARG A 300 -12.86 -28.80 -14.98
C ARG A 300 -12.65 -30.31 -14.88
N ARG A 301 -11.70 -30.85 -15.65
CA ARG A 301 -11.37 -32.29 -15.69
C ARG A 301 -10.33 -32.70 -14.66
N VAL A 302 -9.46 -31.78 -14.22
CA VAL A 302 -8.27 -32.11 -13.41
C VAL A 302 -8.37 -31.64 -11.97
N LEU A 303 -9.13 -30.57 -11.68
CA LEU A 303 -9.20 -30.00 -10.32
C LEU A 303 -9.93 -30.93 -9.34
N THR A 304 -9.20 -31.33 -8.29
CA THR A 304 -9.74 -32.09 -7.15
C THR A 304 -10.70 -31.24 -6.30
N PRO A 305 -11.55 -31.86 -5.47
CA PRO A 305 -12.40 -31.13 -4.52
C PRO A 305 -11.62 -30.19 -3.60
N GLU A 306 -10.45 -30.63 -3.11
CA GLU A 306 -9.57 -29.80 -2.28
C GLU A 306 -9.10 -28.56 -3.05
N SER A 307 -8.59 -28.73 -4.27
CA SER A 307 -8.13 -27.63 -5.11
C SER A 307 -9.26 -26.62 -5.41
N ARG A 308 -10.48 -27.09 -5.63
CA ARG A 308 -11.66 -26.21 -5.82
C ARG A 308 -11.95 -25.39 -4.57
N GLN A 309 -11.78 -25.96 -3.38
CA GLN A 309 -11.93 -25.26 -2.10
C GLN A 309 -10.83 -24.20 -1.91
N ILE A 310 -9.58 -24.49 -2.31
CA ILE A 310 -8.51 -23.50 -2.29
C ILE A 310 -8.84 -22.34 -3.23
N LEU A 311 -9.29 -22.64 -4.45
CA LEU A 311 -9.65 -21.63 -5.45
C LEU A 311 -10.81 -20.73 -5.01
N SER A 312 -11.86 -21.30 -4.40
CA SER A 312 -12.99 -20.53 -3.87
C SER A 312 -12.56 -19.64 -2.70
N ARG A 313 -11.71 -20.13 -1.80
CA ARG A 313 -11.10 -19.33 -0.72
C ARG A 313 -10.33 -18.15 -1.28
N LEU A 314 -9.49 -18.36 -2.31
CA LEU A 314 -8.73 -17.28 -2.94
C LEU A 314 -9.63 -16.19 -3.54
N ALA A 315 -10.78 -16.57 -4.12
CA ALA A 315 -11.76 -15.62 -4.66
C ALA A 315 -12.40 -14.76 -3.56
N VAL A 316 -12.77 -15.37 -2.43
CA VAL A 316 -13.28 -14.67 -1.24
C VAL A 316 -12.22 -13.74 -0.66
N ASP A 317 -10.97 -14.20 -0.55
CA ASP A 317 -9.87 -13.38 -0.03
C ASP A 317 -9.57 -12.17 -0.93
N LEU A 318 -9.68 -12.31 -2.26
CA LEU A 318 -9.58 -11.19 -3.18
C LEU A 318 -10.71 -10.18 -2.95
N GLN A 319 -11.95 -10.63 -2.78
CA GLN A 319 -13.08 -9.75 -2.47
C GLN A 319 -12.87 -8.99 -1.17
N HIS A 320 -12.40 -9.67 -0.12
CA HIS A 320 -12.03 -9.05 1.14
C HIS A 320 -10.90 -8.02 0.98
N GLN A 321 -9.88 -8.32 0.17
CA GLN A 321 -8.81 -7.35 -0.09
C GLN A 321 -9.32 -6.10 -0.81
N VAL A 322 -10.16 -6.23 -1.83
CA VAL A 322 -10.75 -5.07 -2.53
C VAL A 322 -11.56 -4.20 -1.56
N ARG A 323 -12.31 -4.86 -0.67
CA ARG A 323 -13.14 -4.21 0.35
C ARG A 323 -12.30 -3.47 1.41
N TYR A 324 -11.32 -4.15 2.00
CA TYR A 324 -10.64 -3.66 3.21
C TYR A 324 -9.26 -3.05 2.98
N SER A 325 -8.54 -3.33 1.89
CA SER A 325 -7.14 -2.91 1.76
C SER A 325 -6.95 -1.41 1.50
N GLY A 326 -7.97 -0.71 1.00
CA GLY A 326 -7.92 0.73 0.68
C GLY A 326 -6.96 1.15 -0.45
N ARG A 327 -6.04 0.27 -0.88
CA ARG A 327 -4.96 0.57 -1.84
C ARG A 327 -5.43 0.80 -3.28
N ASP A 328 -6.47 0.09 -3.72
CA ASP A 328 -6.87 0.08 -5.13
C ASP A 328 -7.71 1.30 -5.56
N ARG A 329 -7.95 2.29 -4.68
CA ARG A 329 -8.99 3.31 -4.92
C ARG A 329 -8.64 4.77 -4.62
N PHE A 330 -7.36 5.13 -4.72
CA PHE A 330 -6.94 6.54 -4.62
C PHE A 330 -7.44 7.46 -5.75
N MET A 331 -7.92 6.92 -6.89
CA MET A 331 -8.32 7.74 -8.05
C MET A 331 -9.64 7.35 -8.72
N GLY A 332 -10.50 6.54 -8.08
CA GLY A 332 -11.69 6.00 -8.76
C GLY A 332 -12.97 5.84 -7.92
N ALA A 333 -12.95 6.09 -6.61
CA ALA A 333 -14.16 6.04 -5.81
C ALA A 333 -14.89 7.39 -5.87
N LYS A 334 -16.21 7.34 -6.07
CA LYS A 334 -17.15 8.46 -5.98
C LYS A 334 -17.30 8.95 -4.52
N ALA A 335 -16.19 9.35 -3.89
CA ALA A 335 -16.16 9.85 -2.51
C ALA A 335 -16.59 11.33 -2.46
N TYR A 336 -17.75 11.63 -3.02
CA TYR A 336 -18.22 13.00 -3.20
C TYR A 336 -18.39 13.73 -1.87
N GLY A 337 -18.84 13.04 -0.82
CA GLY A 337 -18.97 13.60 0.52
C GLY A 337 -17.61 14.01 1.09
N THR A 338 -16.60 13.14 0.94
CA THR A 338 -15.24 13.42 1.40
C THR A 338 -14.67 14.64 0.69
N TRP A 339 -14.78 14.70 -0.64
CA TRP A 339 -14.30 15.83 -1.43
C TRP A 339 -15.06 17.12 -1.13
N ALA A 340 -16.38 17.04 -0.90
CA ALA A 340 -17.19 18.19 -0.50
C ALA A 340 -16.74 18.73 0.86
N ILE A 341 -16.51 17.88 1.86
CA ILE A 341 -16.00 18.29 3.17
C ILE A 341 -14.61 18.91 3.05
N ILE A 342 -13.69 18.29 2.29
CA ILE A 342 -12.36 18.87 2.04
C ILE A 342 -12.50 20.26 1.42
N GLY A 343 -13.33 20.39 0.38
CA GLY A 343 -13.59 21.67 -0.28
C GLY A 343 -14.15 22.73 0.67
N LEU A 344 -15.11 22.37 1.52
CA LEU A 344 -15.68 23.28 2.53
C LEU A 344 -14.64 23.76 3.54
N ASN A 345 -13.79 22.88 4.04
CA ASN A 345 -12.71 23.26 4.96
C ASN A 345 -11.70 24.20 4.30
N VAL A 346 -11.33 23.94 3.04
CA VAL A 346 -10.44 24.82 2.27
C VAL A 346 -11.08 26.19 2.03
N LEU A 347 -12.38 26.23 1.69
CA LEU A 347 -13.11 27.48 1.51
C LEU A 347 -13.18 28.31 2.80
N MET A 348 -13.45 27.66 3.94
CA MET A 348 -13.43 28.31 5.24
C MET A 348 -12.05 28.84 5.60
N PHE A 349 -11.00 28.06 5.35
CA PHE A 349 -9.62 28.52 5.56
C PHE A 349 -9.26 29.75 4.70
N ILE A 350 -9.72 29.80 3.44
CA ILE A 350 -9.56 31.00 2.60
C ILE A 350 -10.27 32.21 3.22
N ALA A 351 -11.47 32.01 3.80
CA ALA A 351 -12.19 33.07 4.49
C ALA A 351 -11.42 33.56 5.74
N GLU A 352 -10.84 32.67 6.54
CA GLU A 352 -9.98 33.03 7.68
C GLU A 352 -8.80 33.91 7.25
N VAL A 353 -8.11 33.51 6.18
CA VAL A 353 -6.97 34.27 5.65
C VAL A 353 -7.41 35.67 5.20
N LYS A 354 -8.56 35.78 4.51
CA LYS A 354 -9.06 37.05 3.99
C LYS A 354 -9.61 37.99 5.08
N LEU A 355 -10.15 37.46 6.18
CA LEU A 355 -10.86 38.23 7.20
C LEU A 355 -9.98 38.70 8.37
N GLY A 356 -8.67 38.43 8.32
CA GLY A 356 -7.72 38.88 9.34
C GLY A 356 -6.55 37.92 9.61
N GLY A 357 -6.55 36.74 8.97
CA GLY A 357 -5.48 35.74 9.03
C GLY A 357 -5.89 34.49 9.81
N SER A 358 -5.48 33.31 9.33
CA SER A 358 -5.83 32.02 9.93
C SER A 358 -5.11 31.69 11.25
N GLN A 359 -4.25 32.58 11.73
CA GLN A 359 -3.63 32.49 13.07
C GLN A 359 -4.09 33.63 13.99
N ASN A 360 -5.04 34.46 13.53
CA ASN A 360 -5.58 35.55 14.31
C ASN A 360 -6.75 35.05 15.17
N ILE A 361 -6.55 35.01 16.49
CA ILE A 361 -7.54 34.49 17.46
C ILE A 361 -8.87 35.25 17.38
N TYR A 362 -8.84 36.58 17.21
CA TYR A 362 -10.06 37.39 17.10
C TYR A 362 -10.85 37.07 15.82
N THR A 363 -10.15 36.82 14.72
CA THR A 363 -10.78 36.41 13.45
C THR A 363 -11.46 35.05 13.60
N LEU A 364 -10.75 34.07 14.14
CA LEU A 364 -11.28 32.73 14.37
C LEU A 364 -12.44 32.74 15.39
N TYR A 365 -12.36 33.56 16.45
CA TYR A 365 -13.45 33.75 17.41
C TYR A 365 -14.73 34.25 16.73
N ARG A 366 -14.63 35.27 15.88
CA ARG A 366 -15.75 35.82 15.10
C ARG A 366 -16.32 34.82 14.11
N LEU A 367 -15.47 33.96 13.54
CA LEU A 367 -15.89 32.93 12.59
C LEU A 367 -16.50 31.69 13.25
N GLY A 368 -16.48 31.59 14.58
CA GLY A 368 -17.16 30.52 15.32
C GLY A 368 -16.25 29.50 15.97
N ALA A 369 -15.02 29.88 16.32
CA ALA A 369 -14.19 29.05 17.18
C ALA A 369 -14.94 28.68 18.47
N LEU A 370 -14.64 27.48 18.97
CA LEU A 370 -15.26 26.96 20.18
C LEU A 370 -14.68 27.67 21.38
N VAL A 371 -15.57 28.32 22.13
CA VAL A 371 -15.30 28.90 23.44
C VAL A 371 -16.33 28.32 24.39
N PRO A 372 -15.96 27.40 25.31
CA PRO A 372 -16.92 26.67 26.14
C PRO A 372 -17.91 27.55 26.89
N LYS A 373 -17.42 28.66 27.47
CA LYS A 373 -18.25 29.64 28.17
C LYS A 373 -19.37 30.19 27.28
N ASP A 374 -19.07 30.54 26.03
CA ASP A 374 -20.05 31.10 25.10
C ASP A 374 -21.06 30.06 24.63
N VAL A 375 -20.62 28.81 24.48
CA VAL A 375 -21.52 27.68 24.18
C VAL A 375 -22.55 27.49 25.31
N PHE A 376 -22.11 27.53 26.57
CA PHE A 376 -23.03 27.47 27.72
C PHE A 376 -23.93 28.70 27.84
N ASN A 377 -23.49 29.85 27.30
CA ASN A 377 -24.30 31.07 27.22
C ASN A 377 -25.26 31.12 26.00
N GLY A 378 -25.32 30.07 25.17
CA GLY A 378 -26.30 29.94 24.08
C GLY A 378 -25.71 29.93 22.66
N ASP A 379 -24.40 30.13 22.49
CA ASP A 379 -23.74 30.08 21.17
C ASP A 379 -23.51 28.64 20.67
N TRP A 380 -24.55 27.79 20.66
CA TRP A 380 -24.42 26.37 20.30
C TRP A 380 -23.94 26.14 18.86
N TRP A 381 -24.14 27.11 17.97
CA TRP A 381 -23.66 27.07 16.59
C TRP A 381 -22.13 26.94 16.49
N ARG A 382 -21.38 27.36 17.54
CA ARG A 382 -19.92 27.18 17.64
C ARG A 382 -19.49 25.73 17.70
N LEU A 383 -20.36 24.82 18.17
CA LEU A 383 -20.10 23.37 18.17
C LEU A 383 -19.96 22.83 16.74
N PHE A 384 -20.69 23.42 15.80
CA PHE A 384 -20.62 23.06 14.38
C PHE A 384 -19.55 23.88 13.66
N ALA A 385 -19.57 25.21 13.79
CA ALA A 385 -18.70 26.11 13.04
C ALA A 385 -17.20 25.83 13.30
N SER A 386 -16.82 25.57 14.55
CA SER A 386 -15.44 25.29 14.93
C SER A 386 -14.83 24.07 14.24
N THR A 387 -15.65 23.11 13.80
CA THR A 387 -15.20 21.90 13.09
C THR A 387 -14.72 22.16 11.66
N PHE A 388 -14.93 23.37 11.13
CA PHE A 388 -14.46 23.79 9.81
C PHE A 388 -13.33 24.83 9.84
N LEU A 389 -12.97 25.31 11.04
CA LEU A 389 -11.94 26.33 11.22
C LEU A 389 -10.57 25.71 11.49
N HIS A 390 -9.48 26.37 11.09
CA HIS A 390 -8.13 25.85 11.27
C HIS A 390 -7.11 26.93 11.67
N PHE A 391 -6.36 26.66 12.73
CA PHE A 391 -5.25 27.52 13.15
C PHE A 391 -4.00 27.32 12.27
N GLY A 392 -3.92 28.05 11.16
CA GLY A 392 -2.79 28.04 10.23
C GLY A 392 -2.76 26.88 9.22
N PHE A 393 -1.90 27.01 8.20
CA PHE A 393 -1.89 26.14 7.02
C PHE A 393 -1.54 24.68 7.34
N LEU A 394 -0.55 24.46 8.22
CA LEU A 394 -0.12 23.11 8.57
C LEU A 394 -1.23 22.32 9.27
N HIS A 395 -2.04 22.99 10.10
CA HIS A 395 -3.17 22.37 10.77
C HIS A 395 -4.26 21.94 9.76
N LEU A 396 -4.59 22.79 8.79
CA LEU A 396 -5.48 22.42 7.68
C LEU A 396 -4.91 21.23 6.90
N LEU A 397 -3.64 21.30 6.48
CA LEU A 397 -3.01 20.28 5.65
C LEU A 397 -3.10 18.89 6.30
N MET A 398 -2.81 18.77 7.59
CA MET A 398 -2.86 17.50 8.31
C MET A 398 -4.28 16.94 8.40
N ASN A 399 -5.28 17.78 8.64
CA ASN A 399 -6.68 17.36 8.65
C ASN A 399 -7.14 16.88 7.27
N MET A 400 -6.84 17.66 6.24
CA MET A 400 -7.22 17.31 4.86
C MET A 400 -6.51 16.05 4.39
N PHE A 401 -5.27 15.84 4.81
CA PHE A 401 -4.53 14.59 4.55
C PHE A 401 -5.20 13.38 5.23
N GLY A 402 -5.62 13.52 6.50
CA GLY A 402 -6.37 12.48 7.19
C GLY A 402 -7.70 12.14 6.51
N LEU A 403 -8.46 13.17 6.12
CA LEU A 403 -9.71 13.01 5.37
C LEU A 403 -9.49 12.36 4.01
N TYR A 404 -8.47 12.81 3.27
CA TYR A 404 -8.14 12.28 1.96
C TYR A 404 -7.78 10.78 2.02
N ILE A 405 -7.07 10.34 3.06
CA ILE A 405 -6.66 8.94 3.21
C ILE A 405 -7.78 8.05 3.71
N LEU A 406 -8.54 8.48 4.72
CA LEU A 406 -9.50 7.61 5.42
C LEU A 406 -10.95 7.86 5.02
N GLY A 407 -11.30 9.10 4.66
CA GLY A 407 -12.65 9.49 4.25
C GLY A 407 -13.22 8.62 3.13
N PRO A 408 -12.52 8.41 1.99
CA PRO A 408 -13.06 7.63 0.89
C PRO A 408 -13.35 6.18 1.26
N PHE A 409 -12.57 5.60 2.18
CA PHE A 409 -12.80 4.24 2.65
C PHE A 409 -14.10 4.13 3.46
N VAL A 410 -14.32 5.07 4.39
CA VAL A 410 -15.52 5.07 5.23
C VAL A 410 -16.76 5.44 4.42
N GLU A 411 -16.66 6.43 3.53
CA GLU A 411 -17.75 6.78 2.61
C GLU A 411 -18.11 5.62 1.68
N TYR A 412 -17.12 4.89 1.18
CA TYR A 412 -17.38 3.71 0.37
C TYR A 412 -18.09 2.59 1.15
N ALA A 413 -17.76 2.43 2.44
CA ALA A 413 -18.34 1.41 3.30
C ALA A 413 -19.76 1.74 3.77
N LEU A 414 -20.07 3.02 4.03
CA LEU A 414 -21.33 3.47 4.63
C LEU A 414 -22.26 4.20 3.64
N GLY A 415 -21.70 4.67 2.53
CA GLY A 415 -22.34 5.61 1.62
C GLY A 415 -22.33 7.05 2.12
N ILE A 416 -22.59 7.99 1.20
CA ILE A 416 -22.47 9.43 1.44
C ILE A 416 -23.32 9.92 2.63
N GLY A 417 -24.58 9.49 2.74
CA GLY A 417 -25.49 9.96 3.80
C GLY A 417 -25.03 9.58 5.22
N GLN A 418 -24.70 8.29 5.41
CA GLN A 418 -24.19 7.79 6.69
C GLN A 418 -22.79 8.34 7.01
N TYR A 419 -21.95 8.55 5.99
CA TYR A 419 -20.63 9.20 6.14
C TYR A 419 -20.75 10.65 6.62
N LEU A 420 -21.65 11.44 6.03
CA LEU A 420 -21.89 12.81 6.46
C LEU A 420 -22.47 12.85 7.88
N LEU A 421 -23.43 11.97 8.20
CA LEU A 421 -23.97 11.83 9.56
C LEU A 421 -22.87 11.50 10.56
N LEU A 422 -22.00 10.53 10.25
CA LEU A 422 -20.85 10.18 11.08
C LEU A 422 -19.91 11.37 11.27
N TYR A 423 -19.52 12.08 10.20
CA TYR A 423 -18.62 13.22 10.28
C TYR A 423 -19.18 14.32 11.19
N LEU A 424 -20.46 14.67 11.01
CA LEU A 424 -21.11 15.72 11.80
C LEU A 424 -21.32 15.33 13.26
N THR A 425 -21.81 14.11 13.51
CA THR A 425 -22.05 13.64 14.89
C THR A 425 -20.76 13.51 15.69
N THR A 426 -19.68 13.03 15.06
CA THR A 426 -18.37 12.92 15.72
C THR A 426 -17.74 14.29 15.98
N GLY A 427 -17.87 15.23 15.04
CA GLY A 427 -17.42 16.61 15.21
C GLY A 427 -18.13 17.34 16.35
N ILE A 428 -19.46 17.44 16.25
CA ILE A 428 -20.29 18.12 17.26
C ILE A 428 -20.15 17.44 18.62
N GLY A 429 -20.19 16.11 18.65
CA GLY A 429 -20.02 15.33 19.87
C GLY A 429 -18.65 15.52 20.53
N SER A 430 -17.58 15.57 19.74
CA SER A 430 -16.23 15.89 20.22
C SER A 430 -16.18 17.28 20.88
N MET A 431 -16.74 18.30 20.21
CA MET A 431 -16.79 19.66 20.75
C MET A 431 -17.63 19.77 22.02
N LEU A 432 -18.76 19.05 22.09
CA LEU A 432 -19.58 18.97 23.30
C LEU A 432 -18.81 18.37 24.48
N VAL A 433 -18.07 17.28 24.25
CA VAL A 433 -17.24 16.65 25.30
C VAL A 433 -16.13 17.59 25.75
N VAL A 434 -15.52 18.36 24.83
CA VAL A 434 -14.52 19.38 25.20
C VAL A 434 -15.14 20.47 26.08
N CYS A 435 -16.33 20.97 25.74
CA CYS A 435 -17.03 21.96 26.57
C CYS A 435 -17.29 21.43 27.99
N TRP A 436 -17.84 20.23 28.11
CA TRP A 436 -18.15 19.61 29.40
C TRP A 436 -16.89 19.30 30.19
N ALA A 437 -15.85 18.77 29.55
CA ALA A 437 -14.57 18.50 30.21
C ALA A 437 -13.91 19.78 30.73
N THR A 438 -14.10 20.91 30.02
CA THR A 438 -13.58 22.20 30.45
C THR A 438 -14.36 22.74 31.64
N GLU A 439 -15.69 22.69 31.60
CA GLU A 439 -16.55 23.12 32.72
C GLU A 439 -16.29 22.32 34.00
N LEU A 440 -16.02 21.02 33.85
CA LEU A 440 -15.71 20.13 34.96
C LEU A 440 -14.24 20.20 35.43
N GLY A 441 -13.41 21.05 34.82
CA GLY A 441 -12.01 21.25 35.18
C GLY A 441 -11.04 20.15 34.72
N TYR A 442 -11.48 19.22 33.86
CA TYR A 442 -10.65 18.15 33.28
C TYR A 442 -9.85 18.58 32.04
N SER A 443 -10.20 19.72 31.43
CA SER A 443 -9.57 20.25 30.23
C SER A 443 -9.35 21.76 30.36
N GLN A 444 -8.22 22.28 29.91
CA GLN A 444 -7.95 23.72 29.82
C GLN A 444 -8.07 24.18 28.37
N ALA A 445 -9.28 24.03 27.81
CA ALA A 445 -9.55 24.35 26.41
C ALA A 445 -10.28 25.69 26.31
N ASP A 446 -9.53 26.78 26.43
CA ASP A 446 -10.09 28.14 26.33
C ASP A 446 -10.56 28.47 24.90
N PHE A 447 -9.93 27.83 23.90
CA PHE A 447 -10.13 28.11 22.50
C PHE A 447 -9.83 26.88 21.63
N VAL A 448 -10.81 26.39 20.88
CA VAL A 448 -10.63 25.21 20.01
C VAL A 448 -11.16 25.44 18.60
N VAL A 449 -10.37 25.03 17.62
CA VAL A 449 -10.73 24.98 16.20
C VAL A 449 -10.17 23.69 15.61
N GLY A 450 -10.81 23.17 14.58
CA GLY A 450 -10.25 22.07 13.78
C GLY A 450 -11.26 20.98 13.47
N ALA A 451 -11.13 20.42 12.27
CA ALA A 451 -11.85 19.21 11.86
C ALA A 451 -11.34 17.94 12.54
N SER A 452 -10.34 18.04 13.43
CA SER A 452 -9.57 16.89 13.90
C SER A 452 -10.38 15.92 14.77
N GLY A 453 -11.38 16.41 15.51
CA GLY A 453 -12.38 15.57 16.17
C GLY A 453 -13.18 14.71 15.17
N CYS A 454 -13.56 15.29 14.03
CA CYS A 454 -14.23 14.57 12.94
C CYS A 454 -13.30 13.55 12.27
N VAL A 455 -12.04 13.92 12.03
CA VAL A 455 -11.02 13.02 11.46
C VAL A 455 -10.79 11.83 12.38
N MET A 456 -10.66 12.06 13.69
CA MET A 456 -10.54 10.98 14.68
C MET A 456 -11.82 10.15 14.76
N GLY A 457 -13.00 10.75 14.55
CA GLY A 457 -14.25 10.02 14.34
C GLY A 457 -14.20 9.06 13.15
N ILE A 458 -13.65 9.50 12.02
CA ILE A 458 -13.43 8.65 10.85
C ILE A 458 -12.41 7.53 11.15
N VAL A 459 -11.36 7.80 11.93
CA VAL A 459 -10.43 6.77 12.42
C VAL A 459 -11.16 5.73 13.28
N GLY A 460 -12.03 6.17 14.20
CA GLY A 460 -12.83 5.31 15.05
C GLY A 460 -13.80 4.43 14.27
N ALA A 461 -14.53 5.01 13.31
CA ALA A 461 -15.41 4.26 12.43
C ALA A 461 -14.64 3.29 11.53
N THR A 462 -13.46 3.67 11.05
CA THR A 462 -12.55 2.78 10.32
C THR A 462 -12.19 1.56 11.17
N ALA A 463 -11.83 1.76 12.45
CA ALA A 463 -11.55 0.67 13.36
C ALA A 463 -12.77 -0.24 13.59
N ALA A 464 -13.97 0.33 13.75
CA ALA A 464 -15.22 -0.44 13.90
C ALA A 464 -15.53 -1.31 12.67
N ILE A 465 -15.44 -0.74 11.46
CA ILE A 465 -15.67 -1.45 10.20
C ILE A 465 -14.66 -2.60 10.03
N LEU A 466 -13.38 -2.35 10.33
CA LEU A 466 -12.33 -3.36 10.21
C LEU A 466 -12.44 -4.44 11.28
N LEU A 467 -12.84 -4.09 12.50
CA LEU A 467 -13.11 -5.05 13.58
C LEU A 467 -14.27 -5.98 13.20
N ARG A 468 -15.35 -5.43 12.63
CA ARG A 468 -16.46 -6.21 12.10
C ARG A 468 -16.01 -7.18 11.01
N GLY A 469 -15.24 -6.69 10.02
CA GLY A 469 -14.70 -7.52 8.94
C GLY A 469 -13.74 -8.62 9.43
N TRP A 470 -12.92 -8.33 10.44
CA TRP A 470 -12.06 -9.34 11.05
C TRP A 470 -12.87 -10.38 11.85
N TYR A 471 -13.83 -9.95 12.65
CA TYR A 471 -14.56 -10.84 13.56
C TYR A 471 -15.62 -11.68 12.83
N GLN A 472 -16.44 -11.06 11.97
CA GLN A 472 -17.57 -11.70 11.30
C GLN A 472 -17.15 -12.40 10.00
N GLU A 473 -16.37 -11.73 9.14
CA GLU A 473 -15.96 -12.27 7.83
C GLU A 473 -14.64 -13.06 7.88
N LYS A 474 -13.98 -13.10 9.06
CA LYS A 474 -12.64 -13.69 9.24
C LYS A 474 -11.60 -13.16 8.25
N SER A 475 -11.79 -11.92 7.80
CA SER A 475 -10.95 -11.28 6.80
C SER A 475 -9.56 -10.95 7.34
N ARG A 476 -8.53 -11.60 6.79
CA ARG A 476 -7.13 -11.28 7.08
C ARG A 476 -6.77 -9.84 6.67
N ALA A 477 -7.33 -9.36 5.56
CA ALA A 477 -7.11 -8.00 5.08
C ALA A 477 -7.65 -6.96 6.07
N ALA A 478 -8.84 -7.21 6.63
CA ALA A 478 -9.41 -6.37 7.68
C ALA A 478 -8.54 -6.38 8.94
N SER A 479 -8.09 -7.55 9.39
CA SER A 479 -7.22 -7.71 10.56
C SER A 479 -5.89 -6.94 10.42
N LYS A 480 -5.19 -7.08 9.29
CA LYS A 480 -3.92 -6.38 9.03
C LYS A 480 -4.10 -4.86 9.01
N ARG A 481 -5.17 -4.36 8.36
CA ARG A 481 -5.44 -2.93 8.34
C ARG A 481 -5.89 -2.42 9.70
N LEU A 482 -6.63 -3.21 10.49
CA LEU A 482 -7.00 -2.87 11.86
C LEU A 482 -5.75 -2.67 12.72
N GLN A 483 -4.76 -3.57 12.64
CA GLN A 483 -3.48 -3.42 13.34
C GLN A 483 -2.78 -2.10 12.98
N PHE A 484 -2.78 -1.73 11.69
CA PHE A 484 -2.24 -0.44 11.26
C PHE A 484 -3.03 0.75 11.84
N ILE A 485 -4.37 0.69 11.86
CA ILE A 485 -5.20 1.74 12.44
C ILE A 485 -5.02 1.85 13.95
N LEU A 486 -4.87 0.73 14.67
CA LEU A 486 -4.54 0.72 16.10
C LEU A 486 -3.17 1.35 16.36
N PHE A 487 -2.20 1.10 15.50
CA PHE A 487 -0.91 1.79 15.55
C PHE A 487 -1.06 3.30 15.33
N VAL A 488 -1.86 3.73 14.35
CA VAL A 488 -2.16 5.16 14.11
C VAL A 488 -2.82 5.80 15.33
N ILE A 489 -3.78 5.12 15.96
CA ILE A 489 -4.44 5.59 17.19
C ILE A 489 -3.41 5.73 18.33
N ALA A 490 -2.58 4.71 18.55
CA ALA A 490 -1.55 4.77 19.60
C ALA A 490 -0.55 5.90 19.34
N PHE A 491 -0.13 6.08 18.09
CA PHE A 491 0.74 7.18 17.68
C PHE A 491 0.08 8.54 17.93
N GLN A 492 -1.20 8.71 17.56
CA GLN A 492 -1.94 9.94 17.80
C GLN A 492 -2.05 10.27 19.29
N VAL A 493 -2.35 9.28 20.14
CA VAL A 493 -2.42 9.48 21.59
C VAL A 493 -1.09 9.97 22.16
N VAL A 494 0.03 9.34 21.77
CA VAL A 494 1.36 9.79 22.21
C VAL A 494 1.67 11.20 21.70
N PHE A 495 1.29 11.49 20.45
CA PHE A 495 1.48 12.81 19.86
C PHE A 495 0.67 13.89 20.59
N ASP A 496 -0.60 13.64 20.88
CA ASP A 496 -1.48 14.58 21.61
C ASP A 496 -0.94 14.87 23.02
N LEU A 497 -0.56 13.83 23.76
CA LEU A 497 -0.01 13.97 25.11
C LEU A 497 1.33 14.72 25.14
N SER A 498 2.08 14.70 24.04
CA SER A 498 3.36 15.38 23.92
C SER A 498 3.25 16.83 23.42
N ASN A 499 2.07 17.25 22.96
CA ASN A 499 1.84 18.57 22.35
C ASN A 499 0.63 19.24 23.02
N PRO A 500 0.84 20.06 24.08
CA PRO A 500 -0.26 20.69 24.82
C PRO A 500 -1.19 21.59 23.99
N GLU A 501 -0.73 22.09 22.84
CA GLU A 501 -1.55 22.85 21.90
C GLU A 501 -2.64 22.00 21.21
N ILE A 502 -2.58 20.68 21.33
CA ILE A 502 -3.45 19.73 20.64
C ILE A 502 -4.45 19.13 21.63
N SER A 503 -5.74 19.17 21.27
CA SER A 503 -6.80 18.70 22.14
C SER A 503 -6.87 17.17 22.20
N PHE A 504 -6.15 16.57 23.16
CA PHE A 504 -6.25 15.15 23.49
C PHE A 504 -7.71 14.73 23.77
N THR A 505 -8.45 15.55 24.52
CA THR A 505 -9.86 15.32 24.86
C THR A 505 -10.73 15.28 23.60
N GLY A 506 -10.57 16.26 22.71
CA GLY A 506 -11.33 16.33 21.46
C GLY A 506 -11.07 15.12 20.55
N HIS A 507 -9.80 14.74 20.39
CA HIS A 507 -9.41 13.59 19.57
C HIS A 507 -9.94 12.27 20.15
N THR A 508 -9.80 12.06 21.46
CA THR A 508 -10.27 10.85 22.14
C THR A 508 -11.79 10.75 22.08
N ALA A 509 -12.51 11.85 22.32
CA ALA A 509 -13.96 11.89 22.20
C ALA A 509 -14.41 11.58 20.77
N GLY A 510 -13.81 12.22 19.77
CA GLY A 510 -14.09 11.97 18.36
C GLY A 510 -13.90 10.49 18.00
N LEU A 511 -12.76 9.91 18.40
CA LEU A 511 -12.44 8.49 18.19
C LEU A 511 -13.49 7.55 18.79
N ILE A 512 -13.87 7.75 20.05
CA ILE A 512 -14.84 6.90 20.76
C ILE A 512 -16.22 7.01 20.11
N ILE A 513 -16.69 8.24 19.89
CA ILE A 513 -18.01 8.49 19.26
C ILE A 513 -18.03 7.87 17.86
N GLY A 514 -16.96 8.05 17.08
CA GLY A 514 -16.85 7.49 15.74
C GLY A 514 -16.84 5.96 15.73
N PHE A 515 -16.17 5.34 16.70
CA PHE A 515 -16.19 3.88 16.86
C PHE A 515 -17.59 3.36 17.21
N VAL A 516 -18.30 4.02 18.14
CA VAL A 516 -19.66 3.65 18.53
C VAL A 516 -20.63 3.84 17.37
N VAL A 517 -20.68 5.03 16.76
CA VAL A 517 -21.56 5.33 15.63
C VAL A 517 -21.24 4.41 14.45
N GLY A 518 -19.96 4.23 14.10
CA GLY A 518 -19.53 3.29 13.05
C GLY A 518 -19.90 1.84 13.34
N SER A 519 -19.97 1.43 14.61
CA SER A 519 -20.43 0.10 15.02
C SER A 519 -21.93 -0.09 14.88
N LEU A 520 -22.72 0.98 15.03
CA LEU A 520 -24.18 0.98 14.88
C LEU A 520 -24.61 1.10 13.42
N LEU A 521 -23.86 1.83 12.60
CA LEU A 521 -24.17 2.02 11.18
C LEU A 521 -23.98 0.72 10.38
N LYS A 522 -24.84 0.56 9.37
CA LYS A 522 -24.83 -0.59 8.48
C LYS A 522 -23.88 -0.34 7.33
N ALA A 523 -22.86 -1.18 7.21
CA ALA A 523 -21.90 -1.11 6.12
C ALA A 523 -22.51 -1.70 4.84
N ASP A 524 -23.08 -0.83 4.00
CA ASP A 524 -23.56 -1.16 2.67
C ASP A 524 -22.53 -0.68 1.64
N TRP A 525 -21.49 -1.51 1.45
CA TRP A 525 -20.38 -1.26 0.53
C TRP A 525 -20.87 -0.86 -0.87
N GLN A 526 -20.77 0.43 -1.21
CA GLN A 526 -21.35 0.97 -2.43
C GLN A 526 -20.67 0.39 -3.69
N GLY A 527 -21.39 0.21 -4.80
CA GLY A 527 -20.79 -0.24 -6.07
C GLY A 527 -20.26 -1.68 -6.07
N GLN A 528 -20.91 -2.57 -5.31
CA GLN A 528 -20.86 -4.02 -5.57
C GLN A 528 -21.78 -4.39 -6.73
#